data_AF-A0A357F7G2-F1
#
_entry.id   AF-A0A357F7G2-F1
#
_cell.length_a   1.000
_cell.length_b   1.000
_cell.length_c   1.000
_cell.angle_alpha   90.00
_cell.angle_beta   90.00
_cell.angle_gamma   90.00
#
_symmetry.space_group_name_H-M   'P 1'
#
loop_
_entity.id
_entity.type
_entity.pdbx_description
1 polymer ?
#
loop_
_entity_poly.entity_id
_entity_poly.type
_entity_poly.pdbx_seq_one_letter_code
_entity_poly.pdbx_strand_id
1 'polypeptide(L)'
;EPFNFGPHSEDVATVGEVVERFSASLEGLKFNIVDQRLGGSFHEAGLLKLSCDKAQHKLDWLPVLTLDEALERTSRWYQKFYTESGEVRSFSGSQIDEYCKLAKERGRVWAN
;
A
#
# COMPACT_ATOMS: atom_id res chain seq x y z
N GLU A 1 -10.89 22.85 -9.63
CA GLU A 1 -10.31 22.67 -8.27
C GLU A 1 -9.68 21.28 -8.16
N PRO A 2 -8.64 21.08 -7.32
CA PRO A 2 -7.96 19.79 -7.16
C PRO A 2 -8.76 18.76 -6.33
N PHE A 3 -8.35 17.49 -6.42
CA PHE A 3 -8.84 16.33 -5.65
C PHE A 3 -7.67 15.64 -4.94
N ASN A 4 -7.91 15.11 -3.73
CA ASN A 4 -6.97 14.24 -3.02
C ASN A 4 -7.46 12.79 -3.11
N PHE A 5 -6.52 11.86 -3.18
CA PHE A 5 -6.77 10.41 -3.20
C PHE A 5 -5.90 9.75 -2.13
N GLY A 6 -6.49 8.83 -1.38
CA GLY A 6 -5.83 8.23 -0.23
C GLY A 6 -6.56 7.00 0.28
N PRO A 7 -5.94 6.26 1.20
CA PRO A 7 -6.48 5.03 1.76
C PRO A 7 -7.66 5.32 2.72
N HIS A 8 -8.35 4.27 3.16
CA HIS A 8 -9.35 4.42 4.21
C HIS A 8 -8.69 4.84 5.53
N SER A 9 -9.47 5.45 6.42
CA SER A 9 -8.96 5.84 7.75
C SER A 9 -8.46 4.66 8.58
N GLU A 10 -9.02 3.48 8.34
CA GLU A 10 -8.68 2.23 9.03
C GLU A 10 -7.37 1.59 8.52
N ASP A 11 -6.87 2.00 7.36
CA ASP A 11 -5.60 1.53 6.78
C ASP A 11 -4.39 2.35 7.23
N VAL A 12 -4.56 3.23 8.22
CA VAL A 12 -3.43 3.97 8.82
C VAL A 12 -2.65 3.04 9.74
N ALA A 13 -1.34 2.93 9.51
CA ALA A 13 -0.44 2.14 10.33
C ALA A 13 0.86 2.91 10.61
N THR A 14 1.47 2.60 11.74
CA THR A 14 2.83 3.04 12.08
C THR A 14 3.86 2.34 11.20
N VAL A 15 5.06 2.92 11.10
CA VAL A 15 6.18 2.29 10.38
C VAL A 15 6.50 0.90 10.94
N GLY A 16 6.42 0.72 12.26
CA GLY A 16 6.64 -0.58 12.91
C GLY A 16 5.65 -1.64 12.43
N GLU A 17 4.35 -1.32 12.46
CA GLU A 17 3.30 -2.23 11.98
C GLU A 17 3.45 -2.56 10.49
N VAL A 18 3.84 -1.59 9.66
CA VAL A 18 4.10 -1.83 8.23
C VAL A 18 5.23 -2.83 8.05
N VAL A 19 6.36 -2.65 8.76
CA VAL A 19 7.52 -3.55 8.65
C VAL A 19 7.18 -4.95 9.16
N GLU A 20 6.46 -5.06 10.28
CA GLU A 20 6.00 -6.35 10.83
C GLU A 20 5.11 -7.09 9.82
N ARG A 21 4.06 -6.44 9.31
CA ARG A 21 3.15 -7.04 8.33
C ARG A 21 3.84 -7.41 7.03
N PHE A 22 4.70 -6.52 6.51
CA PHE A 22 5.45 -6.77 5.28
C PHE A 22 6.40 -7.97 5.42
N SER A 23 7.03 -8.13 6.59
CA SER A 23 7.93 -9.25 6.86
C SER A 23 7.21 -10.61 6.86
N ALA A 24 5.94 -10.66 7.25
CA ALA A 24 5.13 -11.87 7.17
C ALA A 24 4.85 -12.29 5.72
N SER A 25 4.86 -11.33 4.79
CA SER A 25 4.57 -11.54 3.37
C SER A 25 5.83 -11.71 2.49
N LEU A 26 7.04 -11.52 3.02
CA LEU A 26 8.30 -11.67 2.27
C LEU A 26 9.19 -12.73 2.91
N GLU A 27 9.25 -13.91 2.30
CA GLU A 27 10.10 -15.00 2.79
C GLU A 27 11.58 -14.58 2.89
N GLY A 28 12.19 -14.87 4.04
CA GLY A 28 13.60 -14.60 4.28
C GLY A 28 13.92 -13.17 4.73
N LEU A 29 12.94 -12.26 4.81
CA LEU A 29 13.17 -10.93 5.37
C LEU A 29 13.41 -11.04 6.88
N LYS A 30 14.63 -10.70 7.30
CA LYS A 30 14.98 -10.52 8.71
C LYS A 30 15.22 -9.03 8.94
N PHE A 31 14.53 -8.48 9.91
CA PHE A 31 14.73 -7.11 10.35
C PHE A 31 14.91 -7.08 11.86
N ASN A 32 15.71 -6.12 12.32
CA ASN A 32 15.87 -5.83 13.74
C ASN A 32 15.39 -4.40 13.96
N ILE A 33 14.42 -4.21 14.84
CA ILE A 33 14.05 -2.88 15.30
C ILE A 33 15.10 -2.45 16.32
N VAL A 34 15.89 -1.43 15.97
CA VAL A 34 16.89 -0.83 16.87
C VAL A 34 16.25 0.33 17.64
N ASP A 35 16.58 0.44 18.92
CA ASP A 35 15.95 1.38 19.86
C ASP A 35 16.03 2.85 19.37
N GLN A 36 14.89 3.54 19.41
CA GLN A 36 14.70 4.93 18.98
C GLN A 36 15.60 5.93 19.73
N ARG A 37 16.17 5.53 20.88
CA ARG A 37 17.09 6.36 21.68
C ARG A 37 18.41 6.68 20.97
N LEU A 38 18.78 5.94 19.92
CA LEU A 38 20.00 6.18 19.15
C LEU A 38 19.88 7.38 18.18
N GLY A 39 18.65 7.84 17.89
CA GLY A 39 18.38 8.87 16.88
C GLY A 39 18.07 10.27 17.40
N GLY A 40 18.04 10.50 18.71
CA GLY A 40 17.57 11.78 19.29
C GLY A 40 16.05 11.95 19.22
N SER A 41 15.47 12.63 20.22
CA SER A 41 14.03 12.92 20.26
C SER A 41 13.70 14.05 19.28
N PHE A 42 13.55 13.71 18.00
CA PHE A 42 12.96 14.61 17.03
C PHE A 42 11.44 14.59 17.22
N HIS A 43 10.83 15.77 17.37
CA HIS A 43 9.38 15.89 17.28
C HIS A 43 8.96 15.52 15.85
N GLU A 44 8.42 14.32 15.68
CA GLU A 44 7.70 13.99 14.46
C GLU A 44 6.49 14.93 14.35
N ALA A 45 6.30 15.53 13.18
CA ALA A 45 5.06 16.24 12.91
C ALA A 45 3.90 15.24 13.09
N GLY A 46 2.78 15.69 13.65
CA GLY A 46 1.60 14.83 13.76
C GLY A 46 1.20 14.26 12.40
N LEU A 47 0.49 13.13 12.41
CA LEU A 47 0.07 12.43 11.20
C LEU A 47 -0.62 13.40 10.21
N LEU A 48 0.07 13.71 9.11
CA LEU A 48 -0.50 14.50 8.03
C LEU A 48 -1.40 13.59 7.19
N LYS A 49 -2.71 13.81 7.27
CA LYS A 49 -3.70 13.10 6.45
C LYS A 49 -4.46 14.08 5.57
N LEU A 50 -4.56 13.76 4.28
CA LEU A 50 -5.41 14.50 3.35
C LEU A 50 -6.87 14.05 3.50
N SER A 51 -7.80 15.02 3.60
CA SER A 51 -9.23 14.71 3.38
C SER A 51 -9.42 14.32 1.92
N CYS A 52 -9.95 13.12 1.70
CA CYS A 52 -10.30 12.57 0.39
C CYS A 52 -11.81 12.61 0.14
N ASP A 53 -12.57 13.24 1.05
CA ASP A 53 -14.03 13.29 1.04
C ASP A 53 -14.56 13.87 -0.27
N LYS A 54 -13.84 14.83 -0.85
CA LYS A 54 -14.21 15.42 -2.14
C LYS A 54 -14.20 14.41 -3.29
N ALA A 55 -13.17 13.56 -3.36
CA ALA A 55 -13.08 12.53 -4.39
C ALA A 55 -14.16 11.46 -4.18
N GLN A 56 -14.38 11.08 -2.92
CA GLN A 56 -15.45 10.16 -2.55
C GLN A 56 -16.84 10.71 -2.93
N HIS A 57 -17.17 11.95 -2.56
CA HIS A 57 -18.51 12.51 -2.77
C HIS A 57 -18.80 12.96 -4.20
N LYS A 58 -17.79 13.40 -4.97
CA LYS A 58 -18.00 13.93 -6.33
C LYS A 58 -17.67 12.94 -7.44
N LEU A 59 -16.84 11.94 -7.16
CA LEU A 59 -16.39 10.96 -8.15
C LEU A 59 -16.79 9.52 -7.76
N ASP A 60 -17.43 9.32 -6.61
CA ASP A 60 -17.65 8.00 -6.00
C ASP A 60 -16.35 7.16 -5.93
N TRP A 61 -15.21 7.85 -5.83
CA TRP A 61 -13.91 7.20 -5.79
C TRP A 61 -13.63 6.64 -4.40
N LEU A 62 -13.21 5.38 -4.36
CA LEU A 62 -12.77 4.67 -3.16
C LEU A 62 -11.51 3.86 -3.49
N PRO A 63 -10.55 3.73 -2.56
CA PRO A 63 -9.37 2.89 -2.75
C PRO A 63 -9.78 1.43 -2.94
N VAL A 64 -8.99 0.65 -3.68
CA VAL A 64 -9.34 -0.75 -3.94
C VAL A 64 -8.75 -1.67 -2.89
N LEU A 65 -7.47 -1.53 -2.57
CA LEU A 65 -6.73 -2.44 -1.70
C LEU A 65 -6.80 -1.98 -0.24
N THR A 66 -6.85 -2.94 0.68
CA THR A 66 -6.49 -2.71 2.08
C THR A 66 -4.96 -2.58 2.21
N LEU A 67 -4.48 -2.12 3.37
CA LEU A 67 -3.04 -2.08 3.64
C LEU A 67 -2.39 -3.46 3.47
N ASP A 68 -2.98 -4.51 4.02
CA ASP A 68 -2.40 -5.86 3.99
C ASP A 68 -2.28 -6.40 2.55
N GLU A 69 -3.30 -6.18 1.71
CA GLU A 69 -3.26 -6.57 0.30
C GLU A 69 -2.21 -5.79 -0.49
N ALA A 70 -2.03 -4.51 -0.17
CA ALA A 70 -0.98 -3.69 -0.77
C ALA A 70 0.41 -4.22 -0.40
N LEU A 71 0.64 -4.52 0.89
CA LEU A 71 1.91 -5.06 1.38
C LEU A 71 2.24 -6.42 0.74
N GLU A 72 1.27 -7.33 0.65
CA GLU A 72 1.43 -8.63 -0.01
C GLU A 72 1.77 -8.49 -1.50
N ARG A 73 1.08 -7.59 -2.22
CA ARG A 73 1.37 -7.32 -3.63
C ARG A 73 2.77 -6.75 -3.82
N THR A 74 3.17 -5.83 -2.94
CA THR A 74 4.51 -5.24 -2.95
C THR A 74 5.59 -6.29 -2.64
N SER A 75 5.38 -7.16 -1.66
CA SER A 75 6.36 -8.20 -1.30
C SER A 75 6.58 -9.18 -2.46
N ARG A 76 5.50 -9.65 -3.08
CA ARG A 76 5.56 -10.56 -4.25
C ARG A 76 6.28 -9.93 -5.43
N TRP A 77 6.05 -8.64 -5.68
CA TRP A 77 6.73 -7.92 -6.76
C TRP A 77 8.24 -7.87 -6.52
N TYR A 78 8.68 -7.51 -5.31
CA TYR A 78 10.10 -7.50 -4.96
C TYR A 78 10.72 -8.90 -5.01
N GLN A 79 10.02 -9.91 -4.51
CA GLN A 79 10.48 -11.29 -4.60
C GLN A 79 10.75 -11.66 -6.07
N LYS A 80 9.77 -11.44 -6.95
CA LYS A 80 9.90 -11.70 -8.40
C LYS A 80 11.03 -10.89 -9.03
N PHE A 81 11.22 -9.63 -8.63
CA PHE A 81 12.32 -8.80 -9.11
C PHE A 81 13.70 -9.37 -8.77
N TYR A 82 13.89 -9.87 -7.54
CA TYR A 82 15.16 -10.41 -7.11
C TYR A 82 15.42 -11.84 -7.58
N THR A 83 14.39 -12.66 -7.79
CA THR A 83 14.55 -14.05 -8.24
C THR A 83 14.47 -14.22 -9.76
N GLU A 84 13.68 -13.39 -10.44
CA GLU A 84 13.24 -13.60 -11.84
C GLU A 84 13.10 -12.25 -12.58
N SER A 85 14.16 -11.44 -12.55
CA SER A 85 14.18 -10.05 -13.03
C SER A 85 13.69 -9.84 -14.49
N GLY A 86 13.81 -10.85 -15.35
CA GLY A 86 13.34 -10.82 -16.74
C GLY A 86 11.81 -10.82 -16.90
N GLU A 87 11.06 -11.21 -15.87
CA GLU A 87 9.59 -11.35 -15.91
C GLU A 87 8.83 -10.21 -15.21
N VAL A 88 9.56 -9.26 -14.62
CA VAL A 88 8.94 -8.22 -13.78
C VAL A 88 7.98 -7.34 -14.58
N ARG A 89 8.26 -7.09 -15.86
CA ARG A 89 7.37 -6.30 -16.72
C ARG A 89 6.04 -7.00 -16.94
N SER A 90 6.04 -8.29 -17.26
CA SER A 90 4.81 -9.07 -17.44
C SER A 90 4.07 -9.24 -16.10
N PHE A 91 4.80 -9.42 -15.00
CA PHE A 91 4.22 -9.49 -13.66
C PHE A 91 3.56 -8.18 -13.21
N SER A 92 4.18 -7.02 -13.47
CA SER A 92 3.53 -5.72 -13.26
C SER A 92 2.24 -5.60 -14.07
N GLY A 93 2.23 -6.09 -15.31
CA GLY A 93 1.04 -6.15 -16.15
C GLY A 93 -0.07 -6.98 -15.50
N SER A 94 0.25 -8.19 -15.03
CA SER A 94 -0.75 -9.05 -14.37
C SER A 94 -1.27 -8.44 -13.07
N GLN A 95 -0.44 -7.74 -12.29
CA GLN A 95 -0.90 -7.04 -11.08
C GLN A 95 -1.86 -5.88 -11.40
N ILE A 96 -1.67 -5.18 -12.53
CA ILE A 96 -2.61 -4.15 -13.01
C ILE A 96 -3.94 -4.80 -13.36
N ASP A 97 -3.93 -5.90 -14.12
CA ASP A 97 -5.15 -6.62 -14.50
C ASP A 97 -5.90 -7.14 -13.27
N GLU A 98 -5.18 -7.70 -12.29
CA GLU A 98 -5.75 -8.13 -11.00
C GLU A 98 -6.35 -6.97 -10.20
N TYR A 99 -5.69 -5.81 -10.17
CA TYR A 99 -6.21 -4.62 -9.50
C TYR A 99 -7.51 -4.15 -10.14
N CYS A 100 -7.56 -4.08 -11.48
CA CYS A 100 -8.75 -3.72 -12.23
C CYS A 100 -9.89 -4.73 -12.01
N LYS A 101 -9.58 -6.03 -11.99
CA LYS A 101 -10.54 -7.09 -11.69
C LYS A 101 -11.10 -6.96 -10.27
N LEU A 102 -10.23 -6.78 -9.28
CA LEU A 102 -10.64 -6.61 -7.89
C LEU A 102 -11.48 -5.34 -7.71
N ALA A 103 -11.14 -4.27 -8.41
CA ALA A 103 -11.93 -3.04 -8.41
C ALA A 103 -13.35 -3.26 -8.94
N LYS A 104 -13.51 -4.05 -10.00
CA LYS A 104 -14.82 -4.50 -10.51
C LYS A 104 -15.59 -5.32 -9.48
N GLU A 105 -14.93 -6.32 -8.87
CA GLU A 105 -15.53 -7.18 -7.84
C GLU A 105 -15.98 -6.39 -6.60
N ARG A 106 -15.24 -5.32 -6.25
CA ARG A 106 -15.59 -4.38 -5.16
C ARG A 106 -16.52 -3.25 -5.58
N GLY A 107 -17.06 -3.28 -6.80
CA GLY A 107 -18.03 -2.31 -7.30
C GLY A 107 -17.49 -0.88 -7.40
N ARG A 108 -16.21 -0.70 -7.69
CA ARG A 108 -15.64 0.65 -7.90
C ARG A 108 -16.15 1.24 -9.22
N VAL A 109 -16.76 2.42 -9.14
CA VAL A 109 -17.48 3.06 -10.27
C VAL A 109 -16.62 3.29 -11.53
N TRP A 110 -15.32 3.50 -11.35
CA TRP A 110 -14.37 3.75 -12.44
C TRP A 110 -13.90 2.47 -13.11
N ALA A 111 -14.20 1.31 -12.53
CA ALA A 111 -13.72 0.02 -13.00
C ALA A 111 -14.69 -0.65 -13.98
N ASN A 112 -15.84 -0.05 -14.33
CA ASN A 112 -16.83 -0.63 -15.25
C ASN A 112 -16.22 -1.07 -16.60
#